data_AF-A0A8C0S8Y1-F1
#
_entry.id   AF-A0A8C0S8Y1-F1
#
_cell.length_a   1.000
_cell.length_b   1.000
_cell.length_c   1.000
_cell.angle_alpha   90.00
_cell.angle_beta   90.00
_cell.angle_gamma   90.00
#
_symmetry.space_group_name_H-M   'P 1'
#
loop_
_entity.id
_entity.type
_entity.pdbx_description
1 polymer ?
#
loop_
_entity_poly.entity_id
_entity_poly.type
_entity_poly.pdbx_seq_one_letter_code
_entity_poly.pdbx_strand_id
1 'polypeptide(L)'
;MGKSKLRCDPLGPLVACSPPAPHQRAAEPGSPGARARRGERRGGAHPGQPPRARSFAPTAAGCGRAAARGGPRPLSPPPEPGARRVAPSSAFLPSSRPRGAMERARGAAGALLVLLCAGCVPRGGRAQYERYSFRSFPRDELMPLESAYRHALDQYGGERWAESVGYLEISLRLHRLLRDSEAFCHRNCSAVPPAEPQPEPQPEPEPEPAGLARYPELRLFRGLLRRAHCLKRCKQGLPAFRQSQPSREVLADFQRREPYKFLQFAYFKANNLPKAIAAAHTFLLKHPDDEMMKRNMAYYKSLPDAEDYIKDLETKSYESLFIRAVRAYNGENWRTSVTDMELALPDFFKAFYECLAACEGSREIKDFKDFYLSIADHYVEVLECKIQCEKNLTPVIGGYPVEKFVATMYHYLQFAYYKLNDLKNAAPCAVSYLLFDHNDKVMQQNLVYYQYHRDKWSLSDEHFQPRPGEVLEYVDDLLELEETG
;
A
#
# COMPACT_ATOMS: atom_id res chain seq x y z
N MET A 1 -14.07 31.81 -10.49
CA MET A 1 -13.63 31.01 -9.31
C MET A 1 -13.14 29.67 -9.82
N GLY A 2 -11.83 29.56 -10.10
CA GLY A 2 -11.22 28.40 -10.74
C GLY A 2 -10.88 27.31 -9.73
N LYS A 3 -11.37 26.08 -9.99
CA LYS A 3 -11.05 24.88 -9.21
C LYS A 3 -9.62 24.43 -9.54
N SER A 4 -8.72 24.50 -8.57
CA SER A 4 -7.38 23.91 -8.65
C SER A 4 -7.50 22.38 -8.70
N LYS A 5 -7.20 21.79 -9.87
CA LYS A 5 -6.95 20.35 -9.97
C LYS A 5 -5.67 20.05 -9.19
N LEU A 6 -5.74 19.17 -8.19
CA LEU A 6 -4.54 18.54 -7.62
C LEU A 6 -3.88 17.73 -8.73
N ARG A 7 -2.85 18.28 -9.37
CA ARG A 7 -1.79 17.48 -9.99
C ARG A 7 -0.79 17.17 -8.89
N CYS A 8 -0.75 15.93 -8.45
CA CYS A 8 0.43 15.39 -7.82
C CYS A 8 1.44 15.19 -8.96
N ASP A 9 2.27 16.18 -9.25
CA ASP A 9 3.56 15.89 -9.88
C ASP A 9 4.43 15.27 -8.78
N PRO A 10 4.79 13.97 -8.85
CA PRO A 10 5.65 13.35 -7.84
C PRO A 10 7.07 13.93 -7.87
N LEU A 11 7.39 14.72 -8.89
CA LEU A 11 8.63 15.47 -9.06
C LEU A 11 8.29 16.91 -9.50
N GLY A 12 7.72 17.71 -8.60
CA GLY A 12 7.77 19.17 -8.74
C GLY A 12 9.22 19.63 -8.90
N PRO A 13 9.50 20.77 -9.58
CA PRO A 13 10.84 21.11 -10.03
C PRO A 13 11.80 21.06 -8.86
N LEU A 14 12.80 20.20 -8.97
CA LEU A 14 13.95 20.03 -8.09
C LEU A 14 14.43 21.40 -7.57
N VAL A 15 13.94 21.82 -6.40
CA VAL A 15 14.34 23.09 -5.80
C VAL A 15 15.63 22.82 -5.06
N ALA A 16 16.75 23.18 -5.67
CA ALA A 16 18.00 23.37 -4.94
C ALA A 16 17.73 24.32 -3.76
N CYS A 17 18.06 23.90 -2.54
CA CYS A 17 18.03 24.77 -1.37
C CYS A 17 19.00 25.95 -1.59
N SER A 18 18.51 27.07 -2.11
CA SER A 18 19.28 28.31 -2.20
C SER A 18 19.37 28.97 -0.82
N PRO A 19 20.52 29.54 -0.43
CA PRO A 19 20.68 30.22 0.85
C PRO A 19 19.80 31.49 0.91
N PRO A 20 19.31 31.90 2.09
CA PRO A 20 18.61 33.17 2.23
C PRO A 20 19.57 34.33 1.98
N ALA A 21 19.17 35.27 1.13
CA ALA A 21 19.90 36.53 0.95
C ALA A 21 19.94 37.31 2.28
N PRO A 22 21.05 37.98 2.62
CA PRO A 22 21.16 38.72 3.87
C PRO A 22 20.17 39.89 3.89
N HIS A 23 19.46 40.03 5.01
CA HIS A 23 18.52 41.12 5.28
C HIS A 23 19.12 42.49 4.98
N GLN A 24 18.63 43.18 3.94
CA GLN A 24 18.84 44.61 3.78
C GLN A 24 17.75 45.36 4.54
N ARG A 25 18.20 46.25 5.43
CA ARG A 25 17.37 47.19 6.20
C ARG A 25 16.58 48.09 5.26
N ALA A 26 15.34 48.37 5.67
CA ALA A 26 14.43 49.29 5.01
C ALA A 26 15.02 50.70 4.86
N ALA A 27 14.84 51.30 3.69
CA ALA A 27 14.88 52.74 3.47
C ALA A 27 13.71 53.12 2.55
N GLU A 28 12.94 54.11 2.97
CA GLU A 28 11.75 54.68 2.33
C GLU A 28 12.06 55.61 1.13
N PRO A 29 11.05 56.03 0.33
CA PRO A 29 11.20 56.32 -1.11
C PRO A 29 11.34 57.81 -1.46
N GLY A 30 11.95 58.09 -2.63
CA GLY A 30 11.95 59.41 -3.27
C GLY A 30 12.55 59.41 -4.68
N SER A 31 11.68 59.50 -5.70
CA SER A 31 11.93 59.64 -7.16
C SER A 31 12.37 61.06 -7.56
N PRO A 32 12.53 61.42 -8.87
CA PRO A 32 13.15 60.76 -10.03
C PRO A 32 14.15 61.69 -10.79
N GLY A 33 14.97 61.15 -11.70
CA GLY A 33 15.86 61.95 -12.56
C GLY A 33 16.32 61.30 -13.86
N ALA A 34 15.56 61.55 -14.93
CA ALA A 34 15.98 61.86 -16.31
C ALA A 34 16.88 60.92 -17.17
N ARG A 35 16.33 60.66 -18.38
CA ARG A 35 16.93 60.69 -19.73
C ARG A 35 17.79 59.51 -20.23
N ALA A 36 17.12 58.70 -21.07
CA ALA A 36 17.36 58.51 -22.51
C ALA A 36 18.82 58.39 -23.04
N ARG A 37 19.08 57.29 -23.75
CA ARG A 37 19.56 57.34 -25.14
C ARG A 37 19.33 56.02 -25.90
N ARG A 38 18.79 56.19 -27.11
CA ARG A 38 18.68 55.21 -28.20
C ARG A 38 20.05 54.75 -28.68
N GLY A 39 20.11 53.48 -29.09
CA GLY A 39 21.07 52.95 -30.07
C GLY A 39 20.34 51.91 -30.91
N GLU A 40 20.18 52.19 -32.19
CA GLU A 40 19.33 51.51 -33.17
C GLU A 40 20.24 50.89 -34.26
N ARG A 41 19.75 49.83 -34.93
CA ARG A 41 20.15 49.30 -36.27
C ARG A 41 21.32 48.31 -36.29
N ARG A 42 21.39 47.28 -37.14
CA ARG A 42 20.63 46.64 -38.26
C ARG A 42 21.39 45.30 -38.48
N GLY A 43 20.89 44.16 -38.96
CA GLY A 43 19.91 43.83 -40.00
C GLY A 43 20.34 42.52 -40.72
N GLY A 44 19.36 41.79 -41.30
CA GLY A 44 19.50 40.71 -42.30
C GLY A 44 19.99 39.33 -41.78
N ALA A 45 19.54 38.16 -42.25
CA ALA A 45 18.55 37.80 -43.28
C ALA A 45 18.03 36.35 -43.06
N HIS A 46 16.79 36.09 -43.52
CA HIS A 46 16.09 34.81 -43.69
C HIS A 46 16.57 34.06 -44.98
N PRO A 47 16.02 32.90 -45.42
CA PRO A 47 15.06 31.93 -44.82
C PRO A 47 15.48 30.43 -44.99
N GLY A 48 14.67 29.47 -44.50
CA GLY A 48 14.73 28.08 -44.99
C GLY A 48 14.04 27.02 -44.11
N GLN A 49 12.80 26.66 -44.45
CA GLN A 49 12.10 25.40 -44.11
C GLN A 49 11.54 24.84 -45.44
N PRO A 50 11.01 23.60 -45.54
CA PRO A 50 11.30 22.32 -44.87
C PRO A 50 11.55 21.21 -45.95
N PRO A 51 11.42 19.88 -45.68
CA PRO A 51 10.09 19.24 -45.78
C PRO A 51 9.86 17.98 -44.88
N ARG A 52 8.61 17.49 -44.96
CA ARG A 52 8.01 16.32 -44.30
C ARG A 52 8.27 14.97 -45.02
N ALA A 53 8.02 13.92 -44.25
CA ALA A 53 7.43 12.61 -44.59
C ALA A 53 8.35 11.46 -45.08
N ARG A 54 8.25 10.29 -44.40
CA ARG A 54 7.62 9.08 -44.96
C ARG A 54 7.45 7.94 -43.94
N SER A 55 6.27 7.36 -44.00
CA SER A 55 5.79 6.06 -43.52
C SER A 55 6.55 4.88 -44.13
N PHE A 56 6.71 3.78 -43.39
CA PHE A 56 6.80 2.42 -43.95
C PHE A 56 6.32 1.35 -42.96
N ALA A 57 5.34 0.56 -43.39
CA ALA A 57 5.06 -0.81 -42.94
C ALA A 57 5.64 -1.79 -43.98
N PRO A 58 5.86 -3.07 -43.61
CA PRO A 58 5.14 -4.20 -44.25
C PRO A 58 4.79 -5.30 -43.21
N THR A 59 3.59 -5.91 -43.16
CA THR A 59 3.06 -7.10 -43.91
C THR A 59 4.08 -8.23 -44.15
N ALA A 60 3.83 -9.54 -44.05
CA ALA A 60 2.80 -10.46 -43.53
C ALA A 60 3.32 -11.91 -43.82
N ALA A 61 2.67 -12.95 -43.23
CA ALA A 61 2.73 -14.40 -43.51
C ALA A 61 3.82 -15.24 -42.78
N GLY A 62 3.54 -16.44 -42.24
CA GLY A 62 2.33 -17.26 -42.26
C GLY A 62 2.41 -18.54 -41.40
N CYS A 63 1.22 -19.04 -41.05
CA CYS A 63 0.77 -20.42 -40.78
C CYS A 63 1.66 -21.47 -40.07
N GLY A 64 1.10 -22.00 -38.96
CA GLY A 64 1.34 -23.37 -38.47
C GLY A 64 0.21 -23.81 -37.53
N ARG A 65 -0.62 -24.77 -37.96
CA ARG A 65 -1.75 -25.36 -37.21
C ARG A 65 -1.26 -26.38 -36.16
N ALA A 66 -1.88 -26.40 -34.97
CA ALA A 66 -2.03 -27.61 -34.14
C ALA A 66 -3.29 -27.48 -33.25
N ALA A 67 -3.95 -28.61 -33.01
CA ALA A 67 -5.34 -28.71 -32.59
C ALA A 67 -5.53 -29.09 -31.11
N ALA A 68 -6.71 -28.70 -30.59
CA ALA A 68 -7.52 -29.31 -29.53
C ALA A 68 -7.03 -29.33 -28.06
N ARG A 69 -7.79 -28.66 -27.18
CA ARG A 69 -8.78 -29.27 -26.25
C ARG A 69 -9.55 -28.19 -25.47
N GLY A 70 -10.82 -28.48 -25.17
CA GLY A 70 -11.85 -27.50 -24.85
C GLY A 70 -11.74 -26.81 -23.49
N GLY A 71 -12.06 -25.52 -23.49
CA GLY A 71 -12.39 -24.70 -22.33
C GLY A 71 -13.82 -24.14 -22.46
N PRO A 72 -14.44 -23.68 -21.37
CA PRO A 72 -15.84 -23.24 -21.36
C PRO A 72 -16.05 -21.97 -22.19
N ARG A 73 -17.22 -21.88 -22.84
CA ARG A 73 -17.64 -20.78 -23.73
C ARG A 73 -17.62 -19.41 -23.03
N PRO A 74 -17.32 -18.31 -23.75
CA PRO A 74 -17.46 -16.97 -23.22
C PRO A 74 -18.93 -16.63 -22.97
N LEU A 75 -19.23 -16.13 -21.76
CA LEU A 75 -20.52 -15.60 -21.36
C LEU A 75 -20.83 -14.29 -22.11
N SER A 76 -22.08 -14.18 -22.58
CA SER A 76 -22.63 -13.01 -23.25
C SER A 76 -22.63 -11.76 -22.34
N PRO A 77 -22.50 -10.54 -22.90
CA PRO A 77 -22.55 -9.30 -22.12
C PRO A 77 -23.97 -9.04 -21.56
N PRO A 78 -24.10 -8.43 -20.37
CA PRO A 78 -25.39 -8.03 -19.81
C PRO A 78 -25.99 -6.82 -20.56
N PRO A 79 -27.33 -6.67 -20.60
CA PRO A 79 -27.98 -5.56 -21.30
C PRO A 79 -27.88 -4.24 -20.53
N GLU A 80 -27.88 -3.12 -21.27
CA GLU A 80 -27.81 -1.76 -20.74
C GLU A 80 -28.98 -1.41 -19.80
N PRO A 81 -28.75 -0.59 -18.75
CA PRO A 81 -29.81 -0.21 -17.83
C PRO A 81 -30.72 0.87 -18.44
N GLY A 82 -31.96 0.47 -18.77
CA GLY A 82 -33.05 1.38 -19.09
C GLY A 82 -33.48 2.22 -17.89
N ALA A 83 -33.60 3.53 -18.10
CA ALA A 83 -34.00 4.51 -17.10
C ALA A 83 -35.43 4.26 -16.56
N ARG A 84 -35.59 4.20 -15.23
CA ARG A 84 -36.90 4.33 -14.56
C ARG A 84 -36.89 5.51 -13.60
N ARG A 85 -37.91 6.37 -13.76
CA ARG A 85 -38.21 7.55 -12.93
C ARG A 85 -38.74 7.11 -11.57
N VAL A 86 -38.26 7.74 -10.50
CA VAL A 86 -38.79 7.63 -9.13
C VAL A 86 -39.64 8.88 -8.83
N ALA A 87 -40.87 8.68 -8.37
CA ALA A 87 -41.76 9.74 -7.88
C ALA A 87 -41.73 9.78 -6.33
N PRO A 88 -41.96 10.95 -5.69
CA PRO A 88 -41.91 11.06 -4.23
C PRO A 88 -43.31 10.91 -3.61
N SER A 89 -43.39 10.26 -2.44
CA SER A 89 -44.56 10.31 -1.56
C SER A 89 -44.19 10.97 -0.23
N SER A 90 -44.86 12.07 0.04
CA SER A 90 -44.90 12.81 1.30
C SER A 90 -45.88 12.16 2.28
N ALA A 91 -45.53 12.12 3.57
CA ALA A 91 -46.53 12.00 4.64
C ALA A 91 -46.09 12.83 5.87
N PHE A 92 -46.92 13.82 6.19
CA PHE A 92 -46.99 14.59 7.42
C PHE A 92 -47.59 13.75 8.56
N LEU A 93 -47.25 14.07 9.83
CA LEU A 93 -48.15 14.30 10.99
C LEU A 93 -47.38 14.26 12.35
N PRO A 94 -47.93 14.77 13.48
CA PRO A 94 -47.27 15.82 14.25
C PRO A 94 -46.92 15.51 15.73
N SER A 95 -46.27 16.51 16.31
CA SER A 95 -45.89 16.78 17.71
C SER A 95 -46.99 16.60 18.78
N SER A 96 -46.60 16.01 19.92
CA SER A 96 -47.12 16.38 21.24
C SER A 96 -46.06 16.14 22.34
N ARG A 97 -45.86 17.17 23.18
CA ARG A 97 -45.09 17.15 24.45
C ARG A 97 -46.08 17.05 25.61
N PRO A 98 -45.60 16.58 26.79
CA PRO A 98 -45.91 17.33 28.01
C PRO A 98 -44.66 17.67 28.85
N ARG A 99 -44.79 18.76 29.59
CA ARG A 99 -43.86 19.26 30.62
C ARG A 99 -44.20 18.60 31.96
N GLY A 100 -43.20 18.31 32.79
CA GLY A 100 -43.39 17.92 34.18
C GLY A 100 -42.09 17.87 34.99
N ALA A 101 -41.94 18.85 35.88
CA ALA A 101 -41.24 18.87 37.17
C ALA A 101 -39.71 18.62 37.28
N MET A 102 -39.16 19.46 38.14
CA MET A 102 -37.78 19.71 38.53
C MET A 102 -37.52 19.01 39.86
N GLU A 103 -36.38 18.33 40.06
CA GLU A 103 -35.50 18.53 41.24
C GLU A 103 -34.31 17.53 41.31
N ARG A 104 -33.13 18.14 41.52
CA ARG A 104 -32.00 17.70 42.37
C ARG A 104 -31.41 16.29 42.20
N ALA A 105 -30.24 16.24 41.56
CA ALA A 105 -29.08 15.52 42.11
C ALA A 105 -27.78 16.11 41.53
N ARG A 106 -27.12 16.97 42.32
CA ARG A 106 -25.73 17.38 42.11
C ARG A 106 -24.84 16.26 42.63
N GLY A 107 -23.87 15.82 41.82
CA GLY A 107 -22.73 15.03 42.32
C GLY A 107 -22.41 13.75 41.54
N ALA A 108 -22.06 13.86 40.25
CA ALA A 108 -21.33 12.80 39.52
C ALA A 108 -20.69 13.28 38.20
N ALA A 109 -20.47 14.58 38.01
CA ALA A 109 -20.08 15.14 36.71
C ALA A 109 -18.56 15.17 36.43
N GLY A 110 -17.71 14.72 37.37
CA GLY A 110 -16.24 14.78 37.24
C GLY A 110 -15.58 13.50 36.73
N ALA A 111 -16.20 12.33 36.88
CA ALA A 111 -15.57 11.04 36.60
C ALA A 111 -16.02 10.39 35.27
N LEU A 112 -17.10 10.88 34.66
CA LEU A 112 -17.61 10.35 33.39
C LEU A 112 -16.95 11.00 32.16
N LEU A 113 -16.33 12.17 32.32
CA LEU A 113 -15.69 12.90 31.20
C LEU A 113 -14.32 12.31 30.82
N VAL A 114 -13.63 11.63 31.74
CA VAL A 114 -12.33 10.98 31.46
C VAL A 114 -12.50 9.63 30.75
N LEU A 115 -13.62 8.93 30.95
CA LEU A 115 -13.94 7.68 30.25
C LEU A 115 -14.55 7.90 28.86
N LEU A 116 -15.12 9.08 28.59
CA LEU A 116 -15.66 9.44 27.26
C LEU A 116 -14.58 10.01 26.30
N CYS A 117 -13.43 10.45 26.82
CA CYS A 117 -12.33 10.95 25.99
C CYS A 117 -11.36 9.86 25.50
N ALA A 118 -11.40 8.65 26.05
CA ALA A 118 -10.63 7.51 25.54
C ALA A 118 -11.24 6.82 24.31
N GLY A 119 -12.48 7.19 23.93
CA GLY A 119 -13.22 6.60 22.80
C GLY A 119 -13.16 7.40 21.49
N CYS A 120 -12.58 8.60 21.49
CA CYS A 120 -12.62 9.53 20.35
C CYS A 120 -11.26 9.80 19.71
N VAL A 121 -10.33 8.84 19.75
CA VAL A 121 -9.31 8.78 18.71
C VAL A 121 -10.00 8.21 17.47
N PRO A 122 -10.15 8.96 16.37
CA PRO A 122 -10.55 8.34 15.12
C PRO A 122 -9.55 7.23 14.84
N ARG A 123 -10.02 5.97 14.87
CA ARG A 123 -9.25 4.83 14.39
C ARG A 123 -8.97 5.08 12.91
N GLY A 124 -7.84 5.74 12.64
CA GLY A 124 -7.38 6.02 11.29
C GLY A 124 -7.15 4.71 10.56
N GLY A 125 -7.71 4.60 9.37
CA GLY A 125 -7.18 3.74 8.31
C GLY A 125 -7.29 2.24 8.50
N ARG A 126 -8.36 1.72 9.13
CA ARG A 126 -8.66 0.29 8.95
C ARG A 126 -9.44 0.06 7.67
N ALA A 127 -8.96 -0.81 6.80
CA ALA A 127 -9.67 -1.22 5.59
C ALA A 127 -11.08 -1.74 5.94
N GLN A 128 -12.06 -1.60 5.03
CA GLN A 128 -13.49 -1.82 5.36
C GLN A 128 -13.79 -3.18 6.03
N TYR A 129 -13.00 -4.22 5.71
CA TYR A 129 -13.17 -5.58 6.25
C TYR A 129 -12.23 -5.94 7.42
N GLU A 130 -11.47 -4.98 7.99
CA GLU A 130 -10.59 -5.16 9.17
C GLU A 130 -11.32 -5.03 10.52
N ARG A 131 -12.54 -5.55 10.62
CA ARG A 131 -13.33 -5.50 11.87
C ARG A 131 -13.13 -6.73 12.77
N TYR A 132 -12.14 -7.58 12.50
CA TYR A 132 -11.86 -8.78 13.29
C TYR A 132 -10.44 -8.76 13.87
N SER A 133 -10.22 -9.59 14.90
CA SER A 133 -8.89 -9.97 15.37
C SER A 133 -8.62 -11.39 14.88
N PHE A 134 -7.48 -11.65 14.25
CA PHE A 134 -7.16 -12.99 13.73
C PHE A 134 -7.11 -14.06 14.83
N ARG A 135 -6.92 -13.65 16.11
CA ARG A 135 -6.99 -14.54 17.28
C ARG A 135 -8.42 -14.84 17.73
N SER A 136 -9.39 -14.00 17.37
CA SER A 136 -10.79 -14.11 17.80
C SER A 136 -11.72 -13.79 16.63
N PHE A 137 -11.61 -14.56 15.54
CA PHE A 137 -12.48 -14.47 14.38
C PHE A 137 -13.92 -14.92 14.74
N PRO A 138 -14.98 -14.26 14.23
CA PRO A 138 -16.36 -14.68 14.46
C PRO A 138 -16.59 -16.14 14.06
N ARG A 139 -17.07 -16.96 15.00
CA ARG A 139 -17.20 -18.41 14.78
C ARG A 139 -18.25 -18.77 13.73
N ASP A 140 -19.30 -17.97 13.65
CA ASP A 140 -20.40 -18.07 12.70
C ASP A 140 -19.97 -17.75 11.25
N GLU A 141 -18.92 -16.96 11.07
CA GLU A 141 -18.35 -16.64 9.76
C GLU A 141 -17.18 -17.57 9.38
N LEU A 142 -16.69 -18.39 10.30
CA LEU A 142 -15.52 -19.24 10.06
C LEU A 142 -15.90 -20.47 9.22
N MET A 143 -15.40 -20.49 7.99
CA MET A 143 -15.57 -21.59 7.04
C MET A 143 -14.39 -21.61 6.04
N PRO A 144 -14.24 -22.65 5.21
CA PRO A 144 -13.23 -22.65 4.16
C PRO A 144 -13.42 -21.49 3.18
N LEU A 145 -12.35 -20.71 2.96
CA LEU A 145 -12.35 -19.56 2.03
C LEU A 145 -12.90 -19.95 0.66
N GLU A 146 -12.44 -21.08 0.13
CA GLU A 146 -12.82 -21.57 -1.18
C GLU A 146 -14.32 -21.89 -1.27
N SER A 147 -14.88 -22.51 -0.24
CA SER A 147 -16.32 -22.79 -0.16
C SER A 147 -17.14 -21.52 -0.08
N ALA A 148 -16.72 -20.55 0.76
CA ALA A 148 -17.39 -19.25 0.86
C ALA A 148 -17.40 -18.51 -0.48
N TYR A 149 -16.25 -18.47 -1.16
CA TYR A 149 -16.11 -17.76 -2.43
C TYR A 149 -16.95 -18.41 -3.54
N ARG A 150 -16.86 -19.74 -3.73
CA ARG A 150 -17.68 -20.46 -4.72
C ARG A 150 -19.16 -20.27 -4.47
N HIS A 151 -19.60 -20.43 -3.22
CA HIS A 151 -21.00 -20.25 -2.88
C HIS A 151 -21.49 -18.83 -3.19
N ALA A 152 -20.64 -17.81 -2.97
CA ALA A 152 -20.96 -16.44 -3.32
C ALA A 152 -21.15 -16.24 -4.83
N LEU A 153 -20.34 -16.92 -5.66
CA LEU A 153 -20.44 -16.91 -7.12
C LEU A 153 -21.67 -17.69 -7.61
N ASP A 154 -22.03 -18.80 -6.96
CA ASP A 154 -23.26 -19.53 -7.27
C ASP A 154 -24.49 -18.65 -6.99
N GLN A 155 -24.52 -17.95 -5.85
CA GLN A 155 -25.59 -16.99 -5.54
C GLN A 155 -25.60 -15.82 -6.52
N TYR A 156 -24.42 -15.35 -6.98
CA TYR A 156 -24.29 -14.32 -8.00
C TYR A 156 -24.93 -14.77 -9.33
N GLY A 157 -24.60 -15.98 -9.79
CA GLY A 157 -25.17 -16.57 -11.01
C GLY A 157 -26.67 -16.84 -10.92
N GLY A 158 -27.17 -17.11 -9.70
CA GLY A 158 -28.59 -17.23 -9.40
C GLY A 158 -29.34 -15.90 -9.14
N GLU A 159 -28.69 -14.75 -9.37
CA GLU A 159 -29.22 -13.40 -9.14
C GLU A 159 -29.69 -13.11 -7.70
N ARG A 160 -29.15 -13.84 -6.72
CA ARG A 160 -29.40 -13.65 -5.29
C ARG A 160 -28.39 -12.67 -4.71
N TRP A 161 -28.60 -11.39 -5.01
CA TRP A 161 -27.60 -10.34 -4.80
C TRP A 161 -27.22 -10.13 -3.33
N ALA A 162 -28.18 -10.19 -2.41
CA ALA A 162 -27.93 -9.95 -0.99
C ALA A 162 -27.07 -11.06 -0.37
N GLU A 163 -27.38 -12.31 -0.69
CA GLU A 163 -26.65 -13.49 -0.26
C GLU A 163 -25.25 -13.52 -0.88
N SER A 164 -25.14 -13.23 -2.18
CA SER A 164 -23.86 -13.13 -2.88
C SER A 164 -22.96 -12.08 -2.23
N VAL A 165 -23.48 -10.88 -1.94
CA VAL A 165 -22.75 -9.84 -1.19
C VAL A 165 -22.27 -10.37 0.16
N GLY A 166 -23.14 -11.02 0.93
CA GLY A 166 -22.80 -11.55 2.25
C GLY A 166 -21.59 -12.50 2.21
N TYR A 167 -21.63 -13.49 1.31
CA TYR A 167 -20.53 -14.45 1.18
C TYR A 167 -19.28 -13.87 0.53
N LEU A 168 -19.39 -12.91 -0.39
CA LEU A 168 -18.23 -12.20 -0.93
C LEU A 168 -17.52 -11.41 0.18
N GLU A 169 -18.26 -10.67 1.01
CA GLU A 169 -17.68 -9.94 2.15
C GLU A 169 -17.03 -10.89 3.18
N ILE A 170 -17.65 -12.05 3.46
CA ILE A 170 -17.07 -13.09 4.33
C ILE A 170 -15.79 -13.64 3.72
N SER A 171 -15.79 -13.95 2.43
CA SER A 171 -14.62 -14.49 1.74
C SER A 171 -13.41 -13.53 1.79
N LEU A 172 -13.64 -12.21 1.66
CA LEU A 172 -12.59 -11.20 1.85
C LEU A 172 -12.00 -11.22 3.26
N ARG A 173 -12.85 -11.37 4.29
CA ARG A 173 -12.39 -11.50 5.68
C ARG A 173 -11.62 -12.79 5.92
N LEU A 174 -12.08 -13.91 5.37
CA LEU A 174 -11.40 -15.21 5.47
C LEU A 174 -10.04 -15.21 4.77
N HIS A 175 -9.93 -14.57 3.60
CA HIS A 175 -8.67 -14.42 2.90
C HIS A 175 -7.66 -13.59 3.71
N ARG A 176 -8.10 -12.47 4.28
CA ARG A 176 -7.24 -11.66 5.17
C ARG A 176 -6.86 -12.45 6.42
N LEU A 177 -7.79 -13.18 7.04
CA LEU A 177 -7.52 -14.03 8.21
C LEU A 177 -6.41 -15.05 7.91
N LEU A 178 -6.48 -15.70 6.73
CA LEU A 178 -5.45 -16.63 6.29
C LEU A 178 -4.10 -15.94 6.13
N ARG A 179 -4.04 -14.84 5.36
CA ARG A 179 -2.79 -14.08 5.15
C ARG A 179 -2.16 -13.58 6.44
N ASP A 180 -2.95 -13.00 7.34
CA ASP A 180 -2.49 -12.49 8.64
C ASP A 180 -1.93 -13.65 9.50
N SER A 181 -2.60 -14.80 9.48
CA SER A 181 -2.19 -15.99 10.24
C SER A 181 -0.90 -16.60 9.67
N GLU A 182 -0.72 -16.58 8.35
CA GLU A 182 0.52 -17.01 7.70
C GLU A 182 1.67 -16.06 8.03
N ALA A 183 1.49 -14.76 7.82
CA ALA A 183 2.50 -13.76 8.18
C ALA A 183 2.94 -13.89 9.64
N PHE A 184 1.98 -14.02 10.56
CA PHE A 184 2.24 -14.19 11.98
C PHE A 184 3.11 -15.43 12.28
N CYS A 185 2.76 -16.59 11.73
CA CYS A 185 3.52 -17.81 12.01
C CYS A 185 4.89 -17.80 11.33
N HIS A 186 4.99 -17.35 10.08
CA HIS A 186 6.25 -17.35 9.34
C HIS A 186 7.24 -16.34 9.91
N ARG A 187 6.78 -15.15 10.34
CA ARG A 187 7.62 -14.17 11.01
C ARG A 187 8.09 -14.63 12.39
N ASN A 188 7.26 -15.32 13.17
CA ASN A 188 7.66 -15.79 14.50
C ASN A 188 8.51 -17.07 14.46
N CYS A 189 8.55 -17.76 13.31
CA CYS A 189 9.35 -18.97 13.11
C CYS A 189 10.56 -18.75 12.18
N SER A 190 10.73 -17.55 11.60
CA SER A 190 11.89 -17.20 10.76
C SER A 190 13.17 -17.12 11.60
N ALA A 191 13.05 -16.62 12.83
CA ALA A 191 14.08 -16.66 13.85
C ALA A 191 13.84 -17.83 14.80
N VAL A 192 14.23 -19.04 14.40
CA VAL A 192 14.73 -19.99 15.40
C VAL A 192 16.24 -19.78 15.39
N PRO A 193 16.80 -18.96 16.30
CA PRO A 193 18.23 -19.04 16.57
C PRO A 193 18.53 -20.53 16.75
N PRO A 194 19.61 -21.07 16.17
CA PRO A 194 20.05 -22.39 16.58
C PRO A 194 20.21 -22.29 18.09
N ALA A 195 19.31 -22.92 18.86
CA ALA A 195 19.21 -22.76 20.31
C ALA A 195 20.62 -22.55 20.85
N GLU A 196 20.95 -21.31 21.24
CA GLU A 196 22.29 -21.04 21.70
C GLU A 196 22.51 -22.01 22.84
N PRO A 197 23.56 -22.85 22.79
CA PRO A 197 23.98 -23.54 23.98
C PRO A 197 24.10 -22.45 25.04
N GLN A 198 23.42 -22.62 26.16
CA GLN A 198 23.72 -21.81 27.34
C GLN A 198 25.24 -21.78 27.50
N PRO A 199 25.86 -20.67 27.93
CA PRO A 199 27.28 -20.68 28.24
C PRO A 199 27.48 -21.53 29.49
N GLU A 200 27.40 -22.84 29.33
CA GLU A 200 28.01 -23.77 30.26
C GLU A 200 29.52 -23.58 30.12
N PRO A 201 30.26 -23.58 31.25
CA PRO A 201 31.71 -23.45 31.22
C PRO A 201 32.26 -24.56 30.32
N GLN A 202 32.93 -24.14 29.24
CA GLN A 202 33.49 -25.01 28.21
C GLN A 202 34.33 -26.12 28.88
N PRO A 203 33.94 -27.40 28.81
CA PRO A 203 34.94 -28.45 28.84
C PRO A 203 35.76 -28.31 27.55
N GLU A 204 37.01 -28.77 27.59
CA GLU A 204 37.92 -28.78 26.44
C GLU A 204 37.23 -29.24 25.15
N PRO A 205 37.67 -28.77 23.96
CA PRO A 205 37.06 -29.12 22.70
C PRO A 205 37.11 -30.64 22.50
N GLU A 206 36.02 -31.33 22.82
CA GLU A 206 35.83 -32.70 22.38
C GLU A 206 35.93 -32.70 20.86
N PRO A 207 36.68 -33.62 20.25
CA PRO A 207 36.74 -33.73 18.80
C PRO A 207 35.31 -33.91 18.28
N GLU A 208 34.83 -32.96 17.48
CA GLU A 208 33.55 -33.08 16.76
C GLU A 208 33.44 -34.51 16.24
N PRO A 209 32.37 -35.26 16.58
CA PRO A 209 32.29 -36.66 16.19
C PRO A 209 32.42 -36.70 14.66
N ALA A 210 33.44 -37.42 14.17
CA ALA A 210 33.85 -37.45 12.77
C ALA A 210 32.71 -37.76 11.76
N GLY A 211 31.56 -38.24 12.25
CA GLY A 211 30.35 -38.48 11.47
C GLY A 211 29.55 -37.24 11.05
N LEU A 212 29.60 -36.11 11.77
CA LEU A 212 28.82 -34.90 11.42
C LEU A 212 29.50 -34.02 10.36
N ALA A 213 30.82 -34.12 10.21
CA ALA A 213 31.55 -33.49 9.12
C ALA A 213 31.28 -34.17 7.77
N ARG A 214 30.81 -35.43 7.78
CA ARG A 214 30.59 -36.25 6.59
C ARG A 214 29.32 -35.89 5.81
N TYR A 215 28.37 -35.21 6.45
CA TYR A 215 27.05 -34.89 5.87
C TYR A 215 26.64 -33.44 6.22
N PRO A 216 27.25 -32.42 5.59
CA PRO A 216 26.95 -31.01 5.86
C PRO A 216 25.46 -30.66 5.66
N GLU A 217 24.76 -31.37 4.77
CA GLU A 217 23.33 -31.23 4.53
C GLU A 217 22.47 -31.49 5.77
N LEU A 218 22.93 -32.32 6.72
CA LEU A 218 22.19 -32.58 7.96
C LEU A 218 22.08 -31.33 8.85
N ARG A 219 23.06 -30.40 8.77
CA ARG A 219 22.98 -29.12 9.47
C ARG A 219 21.88 -28.23 8.88
N LEU A 220 21.76 -28.20 7.55
CA LEU A 220 20.70 -27.49 6.83
C LEU A 220 19.32 -28.09 7.15
N PHE A 221 19.18 -29.41 7.08
CA PHE A 221 17.94 -30.10 7.43
C PHE A 221 17.56 -29.92 8.91
N ARG A 222 18.51 -29.83 9.83
CA ARG A 222 18.23 -29.50 11.24
C ARG A 222 17.53 -28.14 11.38
N GLY A 223 17.99 -27.13 10.66
CA GLY A 223 17.34 -25.81 10.61
C GLY A 223 15.93 -25.89 10.04
N LEU A 224 15.78 -26.57 8.90
CA LEU A 224 14.50 -26.79 8.24
C LEU A 224 13.48 -27.49 9.16
N LEU A 225 13.88 -28.59 9.82
CA LEU A 225 13.02 -29.37 10.71
C LEU A 225 12.60 -28.55 11.94
N ARG A 226 13.50 -27.72 12.50
CA ARG A 226 13.17 -26.81 13.61
C ARG A 226 12.12 -25.78 13.19
N ARG A 227 12.31 -25.13 12.05
CA ARG A 227 11.33 -24.17 11.50
C ARG A 227 9.99 -24.85 11.21
N ALA A 228 10.01 -26.03 10.59
CA ALA A 228 8.80 -26.81 10.30
C ALA A 228 8.04 -27.20 11.58
N HIS A 229 8.75 -27.59 12.65
CA HIS A 229 8.14 -27.89 13.94
C HIS A 229 7.49 -26.64 14.57
N CYS A 230 8.19 -25.50 14.55
CA CYS A 230 7.64 -24.21 14.99
C CYS A 230 6.37 -23.85 14.23
N LEU A 231 6.40 -23.92 12.89
CA LEU A 231 5.26 -23.61 12.03
C LEU A 231 4.08 -24.54 12.31
N LYS A 232 4.32 -25.85 12.46
CA LYS A 232 3.27 -26.83 12.79
C LYS A 232 2.56 -26.45 14.09
N ARG A 233 3.31 -26.14 15.14
CA ARG A 233 2.75 -25.73 16.45
C ARG A 233 2.01 -24.40 16.36
N CYS A 234 2.56 -23.41 15.65
CA CYS A 234 1.92 -22.11 15.48
C CYS A 234 0.59 -22.24 14.72
N LYS A 235 0.58 -22.93 13.57
CA LYS A 235 -0.58 -23.09 12.72
C LYS A 235 -1.72 -23.86 13.43
N GLN A 236 -1.41 -24.88 14.21
CA GLN A 236 -2.40 -25.60 15.03
C GLN A 236 -3.18 -24.70 16.01
N GLY A 237 -2.57 -23.60 16.45
CA GLY A 237 -3.18 -22.66 17.39
C GLY A 237 -4.18 -21.67 16.78
N LEU A 238 -4.21 -21.50 15.45
CA LEU A 238 -4.95 -20.42 14.80
C LEU A 238 -6.20 -20.92 14.04
N PRO A 239 -7.33 -20.18 14.08
CA PRO A 239 -8.58 -20.59 13.44
C PRO A 239 -8.47 -20.80 11.92
N ALA A 240 -7.62 -20.01 11.24
CA ALA A 240 -7.44 -20.06 9.79
C ALA A 240 -7.05 -21.47 9.30
N PHE A 241 -6.16 -22.14 10.03
CA PHE A 241 -5.61 -23.44 9.65
C PHE A 241 -6.45 -24.63 10.14
N ARG A 242 -7.60 -24.38 10.76
CA ARG A 242 -8.62 -25.42 11.01
C ARG A 242 -9.50 -25.67 9.79
N GLN A 243 -9.43 -24.78 8.79
CA GLN A 243 -10.18 -24.88 7.54
C GLN A 243 -9.30 -25.52 6.46
N SER A 244 -9.93 -26.07 5.42
CA SER A 244 -9.21 -26.54 4.24
C SER A 244 -8.52 -25.38 3.53
N GLN A 245 -7.29 -25.61 3.05
CA GLN A 245 -6.53 -24.59 2.33
C GLN A 245 -7.18 -24.29 0.98
N PRO A 246 -7.22 -23.02 0.55
CA PRO A 246 -7.72 -22.64 -0.76
C PRO A 246 -6.75 -23.07 -1.87
N SER A 247 -7.28 -23.26 -3.07
CA SER A 247 -6.51 -23.44 -4.30
C SER A 247 -5.74 -22.18 -4.71
N ARG A 248 -4.70 -22.39 -5.53
CA ARG A 248 -3.87 -21.30 -6.10
C ARG A 248 -4.69 -20.32 -6.92
N GLU A 249 -5.67 -20.81 -7.67
CA GLU A 249 -6.58 -19.98 -8.48
C GLU A 249 -7.36 -19.01 -7.61
N VAL A 250 -7.96 -19.51 -6.52
CA VAL A 250 -8.69 -18.64 -5.58
C VAL A 250 -7.76 -17.64 -4.94
N LEU A 251 -6.57 -18.02 -4.46
CA LEU A 251 -5.63 -17.05 -3.91
C LEU A 251 -5.23 -15.96 -4.93
N ALA A 252 -5.02 -16.34 -6.19
CA ALA A 252 -4.70 -15.41 -7.27
C ALA A 252 -5.86 -14.43 -7.55
N ASP A 253 -7.12 -14.88 -7.52
CA ASP A 253 -8.29 -14.03 -7.68
C ASP A 253 -8.34 -12.93 -6.61
N PHE A 254 -8.07 -13.28 -5.35
CA PHE A 254 -8.04 -12.31 -4.24
C PHE A 254 -6.85 -11.34 -4.35
N GLN A 255 -5.67 -11.83 -4.75
CA GLN A 255 -4.50 -10.97 -5.01
C GLN A 255 -4.79 -9.96 -6.14
N ARG A 256 -5.55 -10.38 -7.16
CA ARG A 256 -6.00 -9.55 -8.30
C ARG A 256 -7.23 -8.71 -7.98
N ARG A 257 -7.77 -8.75 -6.76
CA ARG A 257 -8.99 -8.02 -6.36
C ARG A 257 -10.24 -8.43 -7.18
N GLU A 258 -10.29 -9.62 -7.78
CA GLU A 258 -11.46 -10.11 -8.53
C GLU A 258 -12.77 -10.12 -7.73
N PRO A 259 -12.81 -10.45 -6.42
CA PRO A 259 -14.05 -10.35 -5.64
C PRO A 259 -14.73 -8.98 -5.70
N TYR A 260 -13.97 -7.91 -5.89
CA TYR A 260 -14.50 -6.55 -5.99
C TYR A 260 -15.29 -6.29 -7.28
N LYS A 261 -14.95 -6.99 -8.36
CA LYS A 261 -15.73 -6.96 -9.61
C LYS A 261 -17.14 -7.51 -9.40
N PHE A 262 -17.25 -8.65 -8.72
CA PHE A 262 -18.53 -9.25 -8.38
C PHE A 262 -19.31 -8.41 -7.35
N LEU A 263 -18.62 -7.94 -6.30
CA LEU A 263 -19.21 -7.07 -5.29
C LEU A 263 -19.79 -5.79 -5.88
N GLN A 264 -19.07 -5.13 -6.78
CA GLN A 264 -19.53 -3.92 -7.45
C GLN A 264 -20.91 -4.11 -8.07
N PHE A 265 -21.08 -5.14 -8.90
CA PHE A 265 -22.34 -5.39 -9.58
C PHE A 265 -23.43 -5.85 -8.61
N ALA A 266 -23.10 -6.73 -7.66
CA ALA A 266 -24.07 -7.22 -6.68
C ALA A 266 -24.59 -6.08 -5.78
N TYR A 267 -23.71 -5.17 -5.31
CA TYR A 267 -24.14 -3.96 -4.58
C TYR A 267 -25.01 -3.05 -5.44
N PHE A 268 -24.66 -2.86 -6.72
CA PHE A 268 -25.47 -2.06 -7.63
C PHE A 268 -26.89 -2.63 -7.78
N LYS A 269 -27.00 -3.95 -7.97
CA LYS A 269 -28.30 -4.64 -8.05
C LYS A 269 -29.06 -4.65 -6.72
N ALA A 270 -28.37 -4.65 -5.59
CA ALA A 270 -28.93 -4.50 -4.25
C ALA A 270 -29.23 -3.02 -3.88
N ASN A 271 -29.15 -2.09 -4.82
CA ASN A 271 -29.38 -0.65 -4.63
C ASN A 271 -28.47 0.01 -3.57
N ASN A 272 -27.26 -0.53 -3.37
CA ASN A 272 -26.25 0.04 -2.49
C ASN A 272 -25.15 0.74 -3.31
N LEU A 273 -25.49 1.91 -3.87
CA LEU A 273 -24.57 2.69 -4.70
C LEU A 273 -23.26 3.04 -3.99
N PRO A 274 -23.24 3.51 -2.72
CA PRO A 274 -21.99 3.84 -2.03
C PRO A 274 -20.97 2.69 -2.03
N LYS A 275 -21.40 1.47 -1.69
CA LYS A 275 -20.50 0.31 -1.68
C LYS A 275 -20.15 -0.15 -3.10
N ALA A 276 -21.06 -0.02 -4.07
CA ALA A 276 -20.77 -0.33 -5.47
C ALA A 276 -19.66 0.56 -6.04
N ILE A 277 -19.71 1.86 -5.75
CA ILE A 277 -18.69 2.84 -6.18
C ILE A 277 -17.33 2.50 -5.57
N ALA A 278 -17.29 2.23 -4.27
CA ALA A 278 -16.04 1.88 -3.58
C ALA A 278 -15.43 0.55 -4.10
N ALA A 279 -16.25 -0.47 -4.35
CA ALA A 279 -15.80 -1.73 -4.94
C ALA A 279 -15.28 -1.54 -6.37
N ALA A 280 -15.97 -0.75 -7.19
CA ALA A 280 -15.53 -0.41 -8.54
C ALA A 280 -14.15 0.29 -8.54
N HIS A 281 -13.97 1.26 -7.65
CA HIS A 281 -12.70 1.98 -7.50
C HIS A 281 -11.58 1.03 -7.06
N THR A 282 -11.85 0.20 -6.04
CA THR A 282 -10.90 -0.78 -5.51
C THR A 282 -10.40 -1.76 -6.57
N PHE A 283 -11.29 -2.22 -7.46
CA PHE A 283 -10.94 -3.09 -8.59
C PHE A 283 -10.06 -2.38 -9.63
N LEU A 284 -10.45 -1.16 -10.04
CA LEU A 284 -9.72 -0.39 -11.06
C LEU A 284 -8.27 -0.05 -10.68
N LEU A 285 -7.94 -0.02 -9.39
CA LEU A 285 -6.56 0.21 -8.94
C LEU A 285 -5.59 -0.92 -9.35
N LYS A 286 -6.09 -2.15 -9.56
CA LYS A 286 -5.30 -3.27 -10.08
C LYS A 286 -5.55 -3.55 -11.56
N HIS A 287 -6.68 -3.09 -12.09
CA HIS A 287 -7.10 -3.29 -13.48
C HIS A 287 -7.38 -1.94 -14.15
N PRO A 288 -6.36 -1.08 -14.32
CA PRO A 288 -6.55 0.27 -14.85
C PRO A 288 -7.06 0.28 -16.28
N ASP A 289 -6.94 -0.85 -17.00
CA ASP A 289 -7.34 -1.01 -18.40
C ASP A 289 -8.69 -1.73 -18.60
N ASP A 290 -9.40 -2.08 -17.53
CA ASP A 290 -10.71 -2.74 -17.66
C ASP A 290 -11.77 -1.76 -18.18
N GLU A 291 -12.10 -1.88 -19.47
CA GLU A 291 -13.02 -0.99 -20.18
C GLU A 291 -14.45 -1.03 -19.63
N MET A 292 -14.91 -2.19 -19.14
CA MET A 292 -16.24 -2.31 -18.56
C MET A 292 -16.33 -1.51 -17.26
N MET A 293 -15.37 -1.69 -16.36
CA MET A 293 -15.35 -1.03 -15.08
C MET A 293 -15.09 0.48 -15.22
N LYS A 294 -14.28 0.90 -16.21
CA LYS A 294 -14.14 2.33 -16.56
C LYS A 294 -15.48 2.96 -16.92
N ARG A 295 -16.32 2.29 -17.73
CA ARG A 295 -17.67 2.78 -18.08
C ARG A 295 -18.57 2.84 -16.85
N ASN A 296 -18.56 1.79 -16.02
CA ASN A 296 -19.32 1.78 -14.76
C ASN A 296 -18.92 2.95 -13.86
N MET A 297 -17.61 3.20 -13.72
CA MET A 297 -17.08 4.30 -12.92
C MET A 297 -17.42 5.68 -13.52
N ALA A 298 -17.43 5.82 -14.85
CA ALA A 298 -17.86 7.05 -15.50
C ALA A 298 -19.35 7.34 -15.23
N TYR A 299 -20.20 6.31 -15.27
CA TYR A 299 -21.60 6.41 -14.86
C TYR A 299 -21.72 6.83 -13.39
N TYR A 300 -20.99 6.18 -12.49
CA TYR A 300 -21.02 6.52 -11.07
C TYR A 300 -20.61 7.96 -10.79
N LYS A 301 -19.55 8.46 -11.42
CA LYS A 301 -19.10 9.86 -11.31
C LYS A 301 -20.11 10.88 -11.85
N SER A 302 -21.12 10.45 -12.61
CA SER A 302 -22.20 11.33 -13.06
C SER A 302 -23.31 11.50 -12.03
N LEU A 303 -23.33 10.66 -10.99
CA LEU A 303 -24.31 10.73 -9.91
C LEU A 303 -23.91 11.82 -8.90
N PRO A 304 -24.89 12.52 -8.28
CA PRO A 304 -24.60 13.47 -7.22
C PRO A 304 -23.95 12.76 -6.02
N ASP A 305 -23.01 13.45 -5.38
CA ASP A 305 -22.29 13.01 -4.18
C ASP A 305 -21.46 11.73 -4.36
N ALA A 306 -21.24 11.28 -5.59
CA ALA A 306 -20.50 10.06 -5.88
C ALA A 306 -19.04 10.12 -5.40
N GLU A 307 -18.42 11.30 -5.47
CA GLU A 307 -17.04 11.55 -5.05
C GLU A 307 -16.76 11.13 -3.60
N ASP A 308 -17.73 11.29 -2.70
CA ASP A 308 -17.58 10.94 -1.28
C ASP A 308 -17.48 9.43 -1.04
N TYR A 309 -17.88 8.62 -2.03
CA TYR A 309 -17.87 7.16 -1.99
C TYR A 309 -16.71 6.54 -2.79
N ILE A 310 -15.92 7.34 -3.52
CA ILE A 310 -14.73 6.87 -4.24
C ILE A 310 -13.59 6.67 -3.24
N LYS A 311 -13.54 5.46 -2.67
CA LYS A 311 -12.55 5.04 -1.65
C LYS A 311 -12.03 3.66 -1.99
N ASP A 312 -10.74 3.41 -1.75
CA ASP A 312 -10.19 2.06 -1.82
C ASP A 312 -10.53 1.29 -0.54
N LEU A 313 -11.13 0.11 -0.71
CA LEU A 313 -11.56 -0.78 0.36
C LEU A 313 -10.43 -1.64 0.93
N GLU A 314 -9.26 -1.60 0.28
CA GLU A 314 -8.01 -2.26 0.68
C GLU A 314 -6.94 -1.27 1.19
N THR A 315 -7.25 0.03 1.29
CA THR A 315 -6.30 1.06 1.77
C THR A 315 -5.67 0.67 3.10
N LYS A 316 -4.33 0.66 3.13
CA LYS A 316 -3.55 0.42 4.35
C LYS A 316 -3.40 1.69 5.20
N SER A 317 -3.06 1.51 6.47
CA SER A 317 -2.90 2.61 7.42
C SER A 317 -1.80 3.59 6.99
N TYR A 318 -0.65 3.09 6.54
CA TYR A 318 0.47 3.93 6.05
C TYR A 318 0.07 4.78 4.84
N GLU A 319 -0.80 4.30 3.94
CA GLU A 319 -1.26 5.07 2.78
C GLU A 319 -2.06 6.30 3.23
N SER A 320 -2.93 6.12 4.23
CA SER A 320 -3.72 7.22 4.79
C SER A 320 -2.83 8.27 5.48
N LEU A 321 -1.80 7.80 6.20
CA LEU A 321 -0.79 8.66 6.82
C LEU A 321 0.01 9.42 5.76
N PHE A 322 0.49 8.73 4.73
CA PHE A 322 1.23 9.32 3.61
C PHE A 322 0.42 10.39 2.88
N ILE A 323 -0.84 10.11 2.52
CA ILE A 323 -1.71 11.10 1.85
C ILE A 323 -1.94 12.32 2.74
N ARG A 324 -2.11 12.13 4.06
CA ARG A 324 -2.27 13.24 5.01
C ARG A 324 -0.98 14.05 5.13
N ALA A 325 0.17 13.40 5.20
CA ALA A 325 1.49 14.02 5.22
C ALA A 325 1.72 14.89 3.98
N VAL A 326 1.47 14.35 2.78
CA VAL A 326 1.63 15.07 1.50
C VAL A 326 0.68 16.27 1.42
N ARG A 327 -0.57 16.14 1.89
CA ARG A 327 -1.49 17.29 1.97
C ARG A 327 -0.98 18.37 2.93
N ALA A 328 -0.46 17.97 4.09
CA ALA A 328 0.13 18.90 5.06
C ALA A 328 1.38 19.59 4.51
N TYR A 329 2.24 18.85 3.82
CA TYR A 329 3.42 19.37 3.12
C TYR A 329 3.05 20.46 2.10
N ASN A 330 2.07 20.17 1.23
CA ASN A 330 1.60 21.12 0.23
C ASN A 330 0.88 22.34 0.85
N GLY A 331 0.33 22.19 2.05
CA GLY A 331 -0.23 23.28 2.85
C GLY A 331 0.79 23.99 3.74
N GLU A 332 2.10 23.73 3.56
CA GLU A 332 3.21 24.26 4.36
C GLU A 332 3.11 23.97 5.87
N ASN A 333 2.28 23.01 6.27
CA ASN A 333 2.21 22.53 7.64
C ASN A 333 3.28 21.44 7.87
N TRP A 334 4.52 21.91 7.98
CA TRP A 334 5.70 21.05 8.11
C TRP A 334 5.63 20.12 9.32
N ARG A 335 5.09 20.59 10.46
CA ARG A 335 4.98 19.78 11.69
C ARG A 335 4.09 18.57 11.47
N THR A 336 2.89 18.77 10.94
CA THR A 336 1.97 17.66 10.65
C THR A 336 2.53 16.74 9.57
N SER A 337 3.18 17.29 8.54
CA SER A 337 3.86 16.48 7.52
C SER A 337 4.91 15.55 8.14
N VAL A 338 5.76 16.07 9.04
CA VAL A 338 6.77 15.26 9.74
C VAL A 338 6.11 14.19 10.59
N THR A 339 5.15 14.56 11.45
CA THR A 339 4.48 13.60 12.34
C THR A 339 3.82 12.45 11.56
N ASP A 340 3.13 12.76 10.48
CA ASP A 340 2.44 11.73 9.69
C ASP A 340 3.41 10.86 8.89
N MET A 341 4.49 11.42 8.35
CA MET A 341 5.46 10.67 7.57
C MET A 341 6.34 9.77 8.44
N GLU A 342 6.73 10.24 9.64
CA GLU A 342 7.42 9.42 10.65
C GLU A 342 6.57 8.25 11.16
N LEU A 343 5.25 8.36 11.10
CA LEU A 343 4.34 7.24 11.40
C LEU A 343 4.13 6.33 10.17
N ALA A 344 4.14 6.89 8.96
CA ALA A 344 3.91 6.15 7.73
C ALA A 344 5.05 5.18 7.39
N LEU A 345 6.30 5.60 7.56
CA LEU A 345 7.49 4.79 7.27
C LEU A 345 7.52 3.43 8.00
N PRO A 346 7.52 3.38 9.35
CA PRO A 346 7.56 2.10 10.06
C PRO A 346 6.31 1.24 9.82
N ASP A 347 5.15 1.86 9.60
CA ASP A 347 3.92 1.14 9.27
C ASP A 347 3.96 0.53 7.85
N PHE A 348 4.64 1.19 6.90
CA PHE A 348 4.94 0.62 5.59
C PHE A 348 5.92 -0.55 5.70
N PHE A 349 7.05 -0.38 6.41
CA PHE A 349 8.03 -1.46 6.59
C PHE A 349 7.39 -2.68 7.23
N LYS A 350 6.57 -2.48 8.26
CA LYS A 350 5.79 -3.55 8.87
C LYS A 350 4.90 -4.26 7.84
N ALA A 351 4.15 -3.52 7.02
CA ALA A 351 3.30 -4.10 5.99
C ALA A 351 4.11 -4.87 4.92
N PHE A 352 5.31 -4.39 4.57
CA PHE A 352 6.24 -5.04 3.67
C PHE A 352 6.72 -6.39 4.22
N TYR A 353 7.25 -6.43 5.45
CA TYR A 353 7.68 -7.68 6.08
C TYR A 353 6.53 -8.66 6.36
N GLU A 354 5.33 -8.16 6.66
CA GLU A 354 4.12 -8.99 6.74
C GLU A 354 3.76 -9.61 5.38
N CYS A 355 3.95 -8.86 4.28
CA CYS A 355 3.79 -9.39 2.93
C CYS A 355 4.81 -10.50 2.63
N LEU A 356 6.09 -10.27 2.89
CA LEU A 356 7.16 -11.26 2.69
C LEU A 356 6.91 -12.55 3.48
N ALA A 357 6.49 -12.43 4.74
CA ALA A 357 6.17 -13.57 5.60
C ALA A 357 4.92 -14.32 5.12
N ALA A 358 3.90 -13.61 4.63
CA ALA A 358 2.70 -14.23 4.06
C ALA A 358 2.96 -14.99 2.76
N CYS A 359 4.00 -14.65 2.00
CA CYS A 359 4.33 -15.33 0.75
C CYS A 359 4.77 -16.79 0.94
N GLU A 360 5.27 -17.14 2.14
CA GLU A 360 5.68 -18.52 2.47
C GLU A 360 4.50 -19.43 2.87
N GLY A 361 3.28 -19.00 2.56
CA GLY A 361 2.03 -19.67 2.89
C GLY A 361 1.95 -21.12 2.45
N SER A 362 1.16 -21.91 3.19
CA SER A 362 1.01 -23.34 2.92
C SER A 362 0.01 -23.61 1.81
N ARG A 363 0.47 -24.21 0.72
CA ARG A 363 -0.40 -24.89 -0.26
C ARG A 363 -0.77 -26.30 0.20
N GLU A 364 -1.93 -26.79 -0.23
CA GLU A 364 -2.24 -28.21 -0.13
C GLU A 364 -1.45 -28.97 -1.21
N ILE A 365 -0.46 -29.75 -0.80
CA ILE A 365 0.31 -30.61 -1.70
C ILE A 365 -0.54 -31.84 -2.02
N LYS A 366 -1.21 -31.84 -3.17
CA LYS A 366 -2.07 -32.95 -3.62
C LYS A 366 -1.28 -34.07 -4.30
N ASP A 367 -0.22 -33.71 -5.03
CA ASP A 367 0.66 -34.64 -5.73
C ASP A 367 2.11 -34.40 -5.29
N PHE A 368 2.73 -35.40 -4.67
CA PHE A 368 4.14 -35.38 -4.30
C PHE A 368 4.88 -36.47 -5.06
N LYS A 369 5.26 -36.17 -6.31
CA LYS A 369 5.87 -37.16 -7.20
C LYS A 369 7.39 -37.11 -7.14
N ASP A 370 7.98 -35.91 -7.10
CA ASP A 370 9.42 -35.68 -7.03
C ASP A 370 9.76 -34.66 -5.94
N PHE A 371 10.51 -35.09 -4.92
CA PHE A 371 10.78 -34.28 -3.70
C PHE A 371 11.43 -32.94 -4.04
N TYR A 372 12.57 -32.96 -4.73
CA TYR A 372 13.34 -31.74 -5.02
C TYR A 372 12.63 -30.82 -6.01
N LEU A 373 11.94 -31.37 -7.02
CA LEU A 373 11.18 -30.57 -7.99
C LEU A 373 9.99 -29.89 -7.31
N SER A 374 9.25 -30.62 -6.47
CA SER A 374 8.12 -30.06 -5.73
C SER A 374 8.52 -28.92 -4.80
N ILE A 375 9.72 -29.03 -4.19
CA ILE A 375 10.30 -27.96 -3.37
C ILE A 375 10.71 -26.78 -4.25
N ALA A 376 11.45 -27.01 -5.33
CA ALA A 376 11.88 -25.95 -6.24
C ALA A 376 10.69 -25.16 -6.78
N ASP A 377 9.67 -25.85 -7.30
CA ASP A 377 8.44 -25.21 -7.81
C ASP A 377 7.75 -24.36 -6.74
N HIS A 378 7.74 -24.82 -5.48
CA HIS A 378 7.19 -24.02 -4.39
C HIS A 378 8.00 -22.76 -4.11
N TYR A 379 9.33 -22.87 -4.09
CA TYR A 379 10.18 -21.73 -3.82
C TYR A 379 10.15 -20.70 -4.95
N VAL A 380 10.00 -21.11 -6.20
CA VAL A 380 9.75 -20.19 -7.33
C VAL A 380 8.47 -19.38 -7.07
N GLU A 381 7.36 -20.02 -6.69
CA GLU A 381 6.11 -19.31 -6.37
C GLU A 381 6.26 -18.34 -5.18
N VAL A 382 7.00 -18.75 -4.14
CA VAL A 382 7.28 -17.90 -2.97
C VAL A 382 8.09 -16.66 -3.39
N LEU A 383 9.12 -16.84 -4.23
CA LEU A 383 9.95 -15.75 -4.74
C LEU A 383 9.15 -14.81 -5.65
N GLU A 384 8.36 -15.35 -6.57
CA GLU A 384 7.43 -14.57 -7.40
C GLU A 384 6.50 -13.70 -6.54
N CYS A 385 5.99 -14.24 -5.42
CA CYS A 385 5.19 -13.47 -4.48
C CYS A 385 5.99 -12.36 -3.78
N LYS A 386 7.20 -12.68 -3.27
CA LYS A 386 8.04 -11.74 -2.51
C LYS A 386 8.48 -10.55 -3.36
N ILE A 387 8.92 -10.78 -4.60
CA ILE A 387 9.35 -9.72 -5.54
C ILE A 387 8.20 -8.75 -5.84
N GLN A 388 6.94 -9.23 -5.81
CA GLN A 388 5.78 -8.37 -6.04
C GLN A 388 5.32 -7.60 -4.80
N CYS A 389 5.89 -7.82 -3.60
CA CYS A 389 5.41 -7.20 -2.37
C CYS A 389 5.50 -5.66 -2.39
N GLU A 390 6.66 -5.10 -2.74
CA GLU A 390 6.84 -3.64 -2.80
C GLU A 390 5.87 -3.01 -3.81
N LYS A 391 5.83 -3.55 -5.03
CA LYS A 391 4.92 -3.08 -6.07
C LYS A 391 3.44 -3.20 -5.66
N ASN A 392 3.07 -4.25 -4.94
CA ASN A 392 1.70 -4.46 -4.49
C ASN A 392 1.28 -3.53 -3.35
N LEU A 393 2.23 -3.07 -2.54
CA LEU A 393 2.03 -2.15 -1.42
C LEU A 393 2.22 -0.68 -1.82
N THR A 394 2.81 -0.41 -2.98
CA THR A 394 2.99 0.95 -3.49
C THR A 394 1.63 1.62 -3.73
N PRO A 395 1.33 2.75 -3.07
CA PRO A 395 0.06 3.44 -3.25
C PRO A 395 -0.10 4.01 -4.66
N VAL A 396 -1.34 4.04 -5.15
CA VAL A 396 -1.70 4.65 -6.44
C VAL A 396 -2.44 5.96 -6.18
N ILE A 397 -1.82 7.08 -6.56
CA ILE A 397 -2.36 8.43 -6.34
C ILE A 397 -2.67 9.06 -7.69
N GLY A 398 -3.92 9.52 -7.87
CA GLY A 398 -4.33 10.16 -9.12
C GLY A 398 -4.28 9.23 -10.35
N GLY A 399 -4.24 7.91 -10.13
CA GLY A 399 -4.16 6.89 -11.18
C GLY A 399 -2.75 6.40 -11.50
N TYR A 400 -1.71 6.90 -10.81
CA TYR A 400 -0.33 6.50 -11.02
C TYR A 400 0.29 5.95 -9.73
N PRO A 401 1.07 4.85 -9.79
CA PRO A 401 1.83 4.39 -8.63
C PRO A 401 2.86 5.44 -8.24
N VAL A 402 3.08 5.61 -6.93
CA VAL A 402 4.14 6.51 -6.43
C VAL A 402 5.49 5.84 -6.67
N GLU A 403 6.30 6.41 -7.55
CA GLU A 403 7.65 5.90 -7.83
C GLU A 403 8.57 6.05 -6.62
N LYS A 404 9.45 5.06 -6.42
CA LYS A 404 10.43 5.02 -5.30
C LYS A 404 9.78 5.42 -3.97
N PHE A 405 8.74 4.69 -3.57
CA PHE A 405 7.82 5.11 -2.51
C PHE A 405 8.52 5.46 -1.19
N VAL A 406 9.47 4.61 -0.74
CA VAL A 406 10.25 4.85 0.48
C VAL A 406 11.16 6.07 0.34
N ALA A 407 11.87 6.19 -0.78
CA ALA A 407 12.69 7.37 -1.07
C ALA A 407 11.83 8.65 -1.04
N THR A 408 10.65 8.63 -1.65
CA THR A 408 9.71 9.76 -1.65
C THR A 408 9.35 10.18 -0.22
N MET A 409 9.11 9.25 0.70
CA MET A 409 8.87 9.58 2.12
C MET A 409 10.07 10.28 2.77
N TYR A 410 11.30 9.79 2.53
CA TYR A 410 12.52 10.44 3.02
C TYR A 410 12.76 11.83 2.44
N HIS A 411 12.44 12.04 1.15
CA HIS A 411 12.51 13.36 0.53
C HIS A 411 11.58 14.36 1.23
N TYR A 412 10.32 13.98 1.47
CA TYR A 412 9.37 14.83 2.20
C TYR A 412 9.83 15.12 3.62
N LEU A 413 10.33 14.12 4.35
CA LEU A 413 10.87 14.30 5.70
C LEU A 413 12.07 15.24 5.71
N GLN A 414 13.05 15.01 4.85
CA GLN A 414 14.25 15.82 4.70
C GLN A 414 13.89 17.31 4.53
N PHE A 415 13.00 17.61 3.59
CA PHE A 415 12.61 19.00 3.34
C PHE A 415 11.79 19.59 4.49
N ALA A 416 10.84 18.84 5.05
CA ALA A 416 10.01 19.33 6.15
C ALA A 416 10.84 19.60 7.42
N TYR A 417 11.81 18.74 7.74
CA TYR A 417 12.77 18.97 8.83
C TYR A 417 13.65 20.19 8.57
N TYR A 418 14.13 20.36 7.34
CA TYR A 418 14.87 21.55 6.95
C TYR A 418 14.04 22.84 7.17
N LYS A 419 12.77 22.85 6.77
CA LYS A 419 11.85 23.98 7.01
C LYS A 419 11.58 24.27 8.48
N LEU A 420 11.74 23.27 9.35
CA LEU A 420 11.65 23.40 10.80
C LEU A 420 12.99 23.75 11.47
N ASN A 421 14.05 23.98 10.70
CA ASN A 421 15.43 24.18 11.17
C ASN A 421 16.00 22.99 11.97
N ASP A 422 15.47 21.78 11.75
CA ASP A 422 15.93 20.55 12.40
C ASP A 422 16.83 19.75 11.45
N LEU A 423 18.05 20.25 11.26
CA LEU A 423 18.98 19.60 10.33
C LEU A 423 19.56 18.29 10.86
N LYS A 424 19.50 18.08 12.18
CA LYS A 424 19.92 16.81 12.79
C LYS A 424 19.07 15.65 12.29
N ASN A 425 17.79 15.90 12.00
CA ASN A 425 16.91 14.92 11.36
C ASN A 425 16.88 15.05 9.83
N ALA A 426 17.09 16.25 9.27
CA ALA A 426 17.07 16.44 7.81
C ALA A 426 18.25 15.73 7.10
N ALA A 427 19.47 15.87 7.63
CA ALA A 427 20.68 15.28 7.03
C ALA A 427 20.60 13.75 6.91
N PRO A 428 20.27 12.96 7.96
CA PRO A 428 20.18 11.51 7.82
C PRO A 428 19.02 11.08 6.90
N CYS A 429 17.93 11.86 6.79
CA CYS A 429 16.89 11.58 5.78
C CYS A 429 17.42 11.75 4.36
N ALA A 430 18.25 12.76 4.11
CA ALA A 430 18.89 12.96 2.80
C ALA A 430 19.83 11.79 2.45
N VAL A 431 20.58 11.28 3.44
CA VAL A 431 21.45 10.10 3.23
C VAL A 431 20.62 8.83 2.99
N SER A 432 19.57 8.59 3.78
CA SER A 432 18.65 7.47 3.57
C SER A 432 17.96 7.52 2.21
N TYR A 433 17.60 8.71 1.71
CA TYR A 433 17.07 8.88 0.35
C TYR A 433 18.05 8.38 -0.71
N LEU A 434 19.33 8.75 -0.58
CA LEU A 434 20.35 8.43 -1.58
C LEU A 434 20.66 6.93 -1.68
N LEU A 435 20.26 6.11 -0.69
CA LEU A 435 20.32 4.64 -0.81
C LEU A 435 19.44 4.12 -1.96
N PHE A 436 18.36 4.83 -2.30
CA PHE A 436 17.43 4.46 -3.36
C PHE A 436 17.71 5.19 -4.68
N ASP A 437 18.29 6.40 -4.61
CA ASP A 437 18.64 7.19 -5.78
C ASP A 437 19.98 7.91 -5.60
N HIS A 438 21.05 7.15 -5.71
CA HIS A 438 22.42 7.63 -5.59
C HIS A 438 22.76 8.74 -6.59
N ASN A 439 22.02 8.86 -7.71
CA ASN A 439 22.32 9.78 -8.81
C ASN A 439 21.50 11.09 -8.76
N ASP A 440 20.63 11.27 -7.76
CA ASP A 440 19.89 12.53 -7.59
C ASP A 440 20.84 13.68 -7.22
N LYS A 441 21.13 14.52 -8.21
CA LYS A 441 22.02 15.67 -8.07
C LYS A 441 21.53 16.71 -7.05
N VAL A 442 20.22 16.85 -6.86
CA VAL A 442 19.66 17.85 -5.94
C VAL A 442 19.77 17.36 -4.52
N MET A 443 19.50 16.09 -4.26
CA MET A 443 19.74 15.54 -2.92
C MET A 443 21.23 15.53 -2.56
N GLN A 444 22.11 15.21 -3.52
CA GLN A 444 23.56 15.33 -3.34
C GLN A 444 23.98 16.78 -2.99
N GLN A 445 23.44 17.78 -3.70
CA GLN A 445 23.71 19.20 -3.40
C GLN A 445 23.19 19.60 -2.02
N ASN A 446 22.03 19.09 -1.59
CA ASN A 446 21.51 19.34 -0.25
C ASN A 446 22.45 18.79 0.83
N LEU A 447 23.03 17.60 0.64
CA LEU A 447 24.04 17.07 1.56
C LEU A 447 25.31 17.93 1.61
N VAL A 448 25.82 18.38 0.46
CA VAL A 448 26.97 19.29 0.41
C VAL A 448 26.66 20.59 1.16
N TYR A 449 25.45 21.13 1.01
CA TYR A 449 25.01 22.31 1.75
C TYR A 449 24.97 22.08 3.26
N TYR A 450 24.49 20.92 3.72
CA TYR A 450 24.49 20.55 5.14
C TYR A 450 25.89 20.37 5.70
N GLN A 451 26.79 19.76 4.94
CA GLN A 451 28.20 19.60 5.30
C GLN A 451 28.92 20.95 5.41
N TYR A 452 28.69 21.85 4.45
CA TYR A 452 29.32 23.17 4.43
C TYR A 452 28.98 24.01 5.66
N HIS A 453 27.78 23.84 6.20
CA HIS A 453 27.28 24.59 7.35
C HIS A 453 27.19 23.72 8.62
N ARG A 454 27.98 22.63 8.68
CA ARG A 454 28.01 21.68 9.79
C ARG A 454 28.13 22.36 11.15
N ASP A 455 29.05 23.32 11.28
CA ASP A 455 29.30 24.03 12.54
C ASP A 455 28.12 24.89 12.98
N LYS A 456 27.47 25.57 12.02
CA LYS A 456 26.30 26.43 12.26
C LYS A 456 25.14 25.66 12.88
N TRP A 457 24.96 24.40 12.50
CA TRP A 457 23.85 23.56 12.94
C TRP A 457 24.27 22.46 13.91
N SER A 458 25.52 22.51 14.40
CA SER A 458 26.08 21.53 15.35
C SER A 458 25.91 20.09 14.87
N LEU A 459 26.17 19.86 13.58
CA LEU A 459 26.12 18.55 12.95
C LEU A 459 27.46 17.80 13.18
N SER A 460 27.36 16.49 13.34
CA SER A 460 28.49 15.55 13.47
C SER A 460 28.47 14.54 12.32
N ASP A 461 29.52 13.73 12.18
CA ASP A 461 29.62 12.70 11.13
C ASP A 461 28.49 11.67 11.21
N GLU A 462 27.96 11.43 12.41
CA GLU A 462 26.81 10.56 12.67
C GLU A 462 25.55 11.03 11.94
N HIS A 463 25.36 12.33 11.76
CA HIS A 463 24.20 12.89 11.06
C HIS A 463 24.30 12.72 9.53
N PHE A 464 25.47 12.32 9.03
CA PHE A 464 25.72 12.01 7.62
C PHE A 464 25.77 10.50 7.36
N GLN A 465 25.23 9.71 8.29
CA GLN A 465 24.92 8.30 8.07
C GLN A 465 23.43 8.15 7.72
N PRO A 466 23.05 7.11 6.95
CA PRO A 466 21.64 6.79 6.78
C PRO A 466 21.02 6.49 8.14
N ARG A 467 19.72 6.72 8.28
CA ARG A 467 19.01 6.33 9.51
C ARG A 467 19.25 4.84 9.79
N PRO A 468 19.65 4.48 11.02
CA PRO A 468 19.90 3.08 11.36
C PRO A 468 18.59 2.29 11.43
N GLY A 469 18.70 0.96 11.32
CA GLY A 469 17.58 0.03 11.49
C GLY A 469 16.84 -0.27 10.19
N GLU A 470 15.51 -0.11 10.21
CA GLU A 470 14.57 -0.70 9.25
C GLU A 470 14.84 -0.35 7.78
N VAL A 471 15.40 0.84 7.48
CA VAL A 471 15.69 1.25 6.10
C VAL A 471 16.90 0.53 5.50
N LEU A 472 17.91 0.23 6.32
CA LEU A 472 19.07 -0.53 5.85
C LEU A 472 18.67 -1.97 5.56
N GLU A 473 17.97 -2.60 6.52
CA GLU A 473 17.40 -3.95 6.34
C GLU A 473 16.50 -4.00 5.09
N TYR A 474 15.66 -2.99 4.88
CA TYR A 474 14.79 -2.91 3.71
C TYR A 474 15.57 -2.83 2.39
N VAL A 475 16.62 -2.03 2.32
CA VAL A 475 17.45 -1.89 1.10
C VAL A 475 18.21 -3.19 0.82
N ASP A 476 18.79 -3.81 1.85
CA ASP A 476 19.49 -5.10 1.72
C ASP A 476 18.54 -6.19 1.22
N ASP A 477 17.35 -6.31 1.81
CA ASP A 477 16.33 -7.27 1.38
C ASP A 477 15.84 -7.02 -0.07
N LEU A 478 15.71 -5.76 -0.49
CA LEU A 478 15.36 -5.45 -1.88
C LEU A 478 16.45 -5.90 -2.85
N LEU A 479 17.72 -5.64 -2.52
CA LEU A 479 18.86 -6.08 -3.35
C LEU A 479 18.91 -7.61 -3.44
N GLU A 480 18.71 -8.33 -2.33
CA GLU A 480 18.65 -9.80 -2.34
C GLU A 480 17.50 -10.32 -3.20
N LEU A 481 16.32 -9.68 -3.15
CA LEU A 481 15.18 -10.06 -3.98
C LEU A 481 15.39 -9.78 -5.47
N GLU A 482 16.12 -8.71 -5.82
CA GLU A 482 16.49 -8.40 -7.21
C GLU A 482 17.55 -9.36 -7.76
N GLU A 483 18.50 -9.82 -6.94
CA GLU A 483 19.52 -10.79 -7.36
C GLU A 483 18.97 -12.22 -7.52
N THR A 484 17.89 -12.54 -6.80
CA THR A 484 17.30 -13.90 -6.77
C THR A 484 16.09 -14.08 -7.70
N GLY A 485 15.57 -12.99 -8.27
CA GLY A 485 14.47 -12.97 -9.25
C GLY A 485 14.94 -12.94 -10.69
#